data_AF-A0A962QHC3-F1
#
_entry.id   AF-A0A962QHC3-F1
#
_cell.length_a   1.000
_cell.length_b   1.000
_cell.length_c   1.000
_cell.angle_alpha   90.00
_cell.angle_beta   90.00
_cell.angle_gamma   90.00
#
_symmetry.space_group_name_H-M   'P 1'
#
loop_
_entity.id
_entity.type
_entity.pdbx_description
1 polymer ?
#
loop_
_entity_poly.entity_id
_entity_poly.type
_entity_poly.pdbx_seq_one_letter_code
_entity_poly.pdbx_strand_id
1 'polypeptide(L)' 'MKSVITSVLSIALFVLTGPTLAAVQGEEVSYQAGDVTMNGYLAYDDSIQGPRPAVLVVHEWWGHNAYARKRADMLA' A
#
# COMPACT_ATOMS: atom_id res chain seq x y z
N MET A 1 -5.13 44.81 8.71
CA MET A 1 -5.77 44.01 7.63
C MET A 1 -4.82 42.98 7.05
N LYS A 2 -3.60 43.33 6.64
CA LYS A 2 -2.60 42.37 6.09
C LYS A 2 -2.26 41.22 7.06
N SER A 3 -2.07 41.52 8.35
CA SER A 3 -1.75 40.52 9.39
C SER A 3 -2.87 39.50 9.64
N VAL A 4 -4.13 39.94 9.59
CA VAL A 4 -5.32 39.08 9.75
C VAL A 4 -5.48 38.14 8.55
N ILE A 5 -5.24 38.66 7.33
CA ILE A 5 -5.27 37.85 6.10
C ILE A 5 -4.18 36.77 6.13
N THR A 6 -2.96 37.11 6.56
CA THR A 6 -1.89 36.11 6.73
C THR A 6 -2.24 35.05 7.77
N SER A 7 -2.82 35.42 8.92
CA SER A 7 -3.19 34.43 9.94
C SER A 7 -4.30 33.49 9.47
N VAL A 8 -5.31 34.00 8.75
CA VAL A 8 -6.39 33.17 8.18
C VAL A 8 -5.85 32.24 7.09
N LEU A 9 -4.94 32.72 6.26
CA LEU A 9 -4.30 31.91 5.21
C LEU A 9 -3.43 30.79 5.81
N SER A 10 -2.69 31.07 6.88
CA SER A 10 -1.88 30.06 7.59
C SER A 10 -2.73 28.98 8.24
N ILE A 11 -3.87 29.34 8.84
CA ILE A 11 -4.81 28.37 9.43
C ILE A 11 -5.43 27.51 8.32
N ALA A 12 -5.84 28.12 7.20
CA ALA A 12 -6.39 27.38 6.07
C ALA A 12 -5.39 26.38 5.47
N LEU A 13 -4.09 26.72 5.44
CA LEU A 13 -3.03 25.83 4.95
C LEU A 13 -2.77 24.64 5.88
N PHE A 14 -2.90 24.83 7.19
CA PHE A 14 -2.73 23.76 8.18
C PHE A 14 -3.88 22.73 8.17
N VAL A 15 -5.08 23.14 7.77
CA VAL A 15 -6.25 22.25 7.62
C VAL A 15 -6.09 21.29 6.43
N LEU A 16 -5.28 21.65 5.43
CA LEU A 16 -5.03 20.82 4.24
C LEU A 16 -4.00 19.71 4.47
N THR A 17 -3.25 19.74 5.58
CA THR A 17 -2.26 18.73 5.96
C THR A 17 -2.85 17.79 7.00
N GLY A 18 -3.83 16.97 6.61
CA GLY A 18 -4.33 15.88 7.45
C GLY A 18 -3.33 14.73 7.57
N PRO A 19 -3.36 13.93 8.65
CA PRO A 19 -2.50 12.76 8.78
C PRO A 19 -2.85 11.73 7.70
N THR A 20 -1.87 11.35 6.89
CA THR A 20 -1.99 10.19 6.00
C THR A 20 -1.92 8.93 6.86
N LEU A 21 -3.00 8.16 6.91
CA LEU A 21 -2.97 6.85 7.54
C LEU A 21 -2.21 5.90 6.61
N ALA A 22 -0.92 5.73 6.88
CA ALA A 22 -0.12 4.67 6.29
C ALA A 22 -0.73 3.32 6.69
N ALA A 23 -1.04 2.48 5.70
CA ALA A 23 -1.62 1.17 5.93
C ALA A 23 -1.01 0.16 4.97
N VAL A 24 -0.88 -1.08 5.43
CA VAL A 24 -0.57 -2.21 4.54
C VAL A 24 -1.72 -2.35 3.56
N GLN A 25 -1.42 -2.15 2.28
CA GLN A 25 -2.34 -2.35 1.17
C GLN A 25 -2.18 -3.75 0.62
N GLY A 26 -3.31 -4.35 0.24
CA GLY A 26 -3.36 -5.67 -0.38
C GLY A 26 -4.07 -5.61 -1.72
N GLU A 27 -3.37 -5.98 -2.80
CA GLU A 27 -3.87 -5.88 -4.17
C GLU A 27 -3.81 -7.23 -4.89
N GLU A 28 -4.84 -7.56 -5.66
CA GLU A 28 -4.78 -8.70 -6.59
C GLU A 28 -4.07 -8.29 -7.87
N VAL A 29 -3.05 -9.07 -8.25
CA VAL A 29 -2.23 -8.77 -9.44
C VAL A 29 -2.36 -9.90 -10.44
N SER A 30 -2.64 -9.58 -11.70
CA SER A 30 -2.63 -10.55 -12.79
C SER A 30 -1.33 -10.45 -13.57
N TYR A 31 -0.69 -11.59 -13.87
CA TYR A 31 0.59 -11.63 -14.57
C TYR A 31 0.70 -12.87 -15.46
N GLN A 32 1.58 -12.82 -16.46
CA GLN A 32 1.81 -13.95 -17.36
C GLN A 32 2.97 -14.82 -16.87
N ALA A 33 2.76 -16.14 -16.84
CA ALA A 33 3.81 -17.14 -16.70
C ALA A 33 3.82 -18.00 -17.97
N GLY A 34 4.61 -17.57 -18.97
CA GLY A 34 4.50 -18.09 -20.33
C GLY A 34 3.12 -17.77 -20.93
N ASP A 35 2.41 -18.79 -21.38
CA ASP A 35 1.07 -18.65 -21.98
C ASP A 35 -0.07 -18.69 -20.93
N VAL A 36 0.25 -18.85 -19.65
CA VAL A 36 -0.74 -18.94 -18.57
C VAL A 36 -0.88 -17.60 -17.87
N THR A 37 -2.12 -17.10 -17.78
CA THR A 37 -2.46 -15.96 -16.91
C THR A 37 -2.59 -16.43 -15.47
N MET A 38 -1.75 -15.88 -14.61
CA MET A 38 -1.69 -16.16 -13.18
C MET A 38 -2.31 -15.02 -12.39
N ASN A 39 -2.87 -15.32 -11.23
CA ASN A 39 -3.38 -14.34 -10.28
C ASN A 39 -2.60 -14.43 -8.96
N GLY A 40 -1.95 -13.35 -8.59
CA GLY A 40 -1.18 -13.19 -7.36
C GLY A 40 -1.83 -12.20 -6.40
N TYR A 41 -1.16 -11.97 -5.27
CA TYR A 41 -1.52 -10.97 -4.29
C TYR A 41 -0.27 -10.23 -3.86
N LEU A 42 -0.32 -8.90 -3.88
CA LEU A 42 0.77 -8.01 -3.50
C LEU A 42 0.36 -7.27 -2.24
N ALA A 43 1.11 -7.47 -1.16
CA ALA A 43 0.97 -6.71 0.07
C ALA A 43 2.15 -5.72 0.19
N TYR A 44 1.88 -4.46 0.54
CA TYR A 44 2.92 -3.44 0.74
C TYR A 44 2.46 -2.31 1.68
N ASP A 45 3.36 -1.79 2.51
CA ASP A 45 3.20 -0.49 3.17
C ASP A 45 3.32 0.66 2.15
N ASP A 46 2.24 1.44 2.02
CA ASP A 46 2.08 2.56 1.09
C ASP A 46 2.83 3.84 1.53
N SER A 47 3.33 3.91 2.76
CA SER A 47 4.14 5.03 3.25
C SER A 47 5.58 4.99 2.76
N ILE A 48 6.08 3.79 2.46
CA ILE A 48 7.45 3.59 1.98
C ILE A 48 7.45 3.85 0.47
N GLN A 49 8.47 4.57 -0.01
CA GLN A 49 8.62 4.91 -1.43
C GLN A 49 9.93 4.35 -1.98
N GLY A 50 9.96 4.08 -3.29
CA GLY A 50 11.14 3.60 -4.01
C GLY A 50 11.39 2.09 -3.92
N PRO A 51 12.45 1.60 -4.60
CA PRO A 51 12.79 0.18 -4.66
C PRO A 51 13.15 -0.39 -3.29
N ARG A 52 12.69 -1.62 -3.01
CA ARG A 52 12.95 -2.33 -1.75
C ARG A 52 13.03 -3.84 -1.98
N PRO A 53 13.64 -4.61 -1.06
CA PRO A 53 13.59 -6.08 -1.14
C PRO A 53 12.15 -6.59 -1.15
N ALA A 54 11.90 -7.62 -1.95
CA ALA A 54 10.61 -8.30 -2.02
C ALA A 54 10.73 -9.73 -1.48
N VAL A 55 9.68 -10.20 -0.82
CA VAL A 55 9.56 -11.60 -0.36
C VAL A 55 8.47 -12.28 -1.19
N LEU A 56 8.80 -13.41 -1.81
CA LEU A 56 7.82 -14.25 -2.50
C LEU A 56 7.24 -15.28 -1.52
N VAL A 57 5.95 -15.17 -1.25
CA VAL A 57 5.22 -16.15 -0.43
C VAL A 57 4.60 -17.20 -1.35
N VAL A 58 5.12 -18.43 -1.30
CA VAL A 58 4.56 -19.56 -2.04
C VAL A 58 3.53 -20.27 -1.17
N HIS A 59 2.29 -20.37 -1.66
CA HIS A 59 1.22 -21.04 -0.95
C HIS A 59 1.42 -22.57 -0.91
N GLU A 60 0.73 -23.23 0.00
CA GLU A 60 0.69 -24.70 0.09
C GLU A 60 -0.12 -25.33 -1.04
N TRP A 61 -0.19 -26.67 -1.09
CA TRP A 61 -0.74 -27.42 -2.22
C TRP A 61 -2.23 -27.15 -2.52
N TRP A 62 -2.98 -26.61 -1.57
CA TRP A 62 -4.39 -26.23 -1.74
C TRP A 62 -4.61 -24.87 -2.40
N GLY A 63 -3.55 -24.17 -2.78
CA GLY A 63 -3.63 -22.96 -3.60
C GLY A 63 -3.59 -21.64 -2.83
N HIS A 64 -3.68 -20.57 -3.62
CA HIS A 64 -3.64 -19.19 -3.16
C HIS A 64 -4.92 -18.81 -2.39
N ASN A 65 -4.85 -18.82 -1.06
CA ASN A 65 -6.00 -18.58 -0.19
C ASN A 65 -5.75 -17.49 0.88
N ALA A 66 -6.75 -17.24 1.72
CA ALA A 66 -6.68 -16.21 2.76
C ALA A 66 -5.53 -16.42 3.77
N TYR A 67 -5.10 -17.67 4.01
CA TYR A 67 -3.98 -17.94 4.91
C TYR A 67 -2.66 -17.46 4.34
N ALA A 68 -2.37 -17.79 3.08
CA ALA A 68 -1.16 -17.34 2.39
C ALA A 68 -1.12 -15.80 2.28
N ARG A 69 -2.26 -15.18 1.96
CA ARG A 69 -2.40 -13.72 1.89
C ARG A 69 -2.12 -13.05 3.24
N LYS A 70 -2.68 -13.58 4.32
CA LYS A 70 -2.40 -13.09 5.68
C LYS A 70 -0.90 -13.14 6.02
N ARG A 71 -0.15 -14.11 5.50
CA ARG A 71 1.32 -14.16 5.70
C ARG A 71 2.05 -13.11 4.89
N ALA A 72 1.57 -12.78 3.69
CA ALA A 72 2.09 -11.63 2.93
C ALA A 72 1.81 -10.32 3.68
N ASP A 73 0.61 -10.13 4.22
CA ASP A 73 0.24 -8.92 4.99
C ASP A 73 1.11 -8.70 6.23
N MET A 74 1.54 -9.79 6.88
CA MET A 74 2.42 -9.70 8.05
C MET A 74 3.87 -9.34 7.71
N LEU A 75 4.27 -9.48 6.44
CA LEU A 75 5.62 -9.18 5.95
C LEU A 75 5.71 -7.80 5.28
N ALA A 76 4.57 -7.24 4.90
CA ALA A 76 4.42 -5.98 4.19
C ALA A 76 4.43 -4.77 5.12
#